data_AF-A0A1Z1WRP3-F1
#
_entry.id   AF-A0A1Z1WRP3-F1
#
_cell.length_a   1.000
_cell.length_b   1.000
_cell.length_c   1.000
_cell.angle_alpha   90.00
_cell.angle_beta   90.00
_cell.angle_gamma   90.00
#
_symmetry.space_group_name_H-M   'P 1'
#
loop_
_entity.id
_entity.type
_entity.pdbx_description
1 polymer ?
#
loop_
_entity_poly.entity_id
_entity_poly.type
_entity_poly.pdbx_seq_one_letter_code
_entity_poly.pdbx_strand_id
1 'polypeptide(L)'
;MCAGAFVLAEAGLLDGRRAATHWELARELAAAYPRVRVAADPLFVRDGPVVTSAGVTAGIDLALAVVEDDHGAHLARDVARQLVVFMARPGGQSQFSKRLAPEPSEGAAVRRVMDTVTADPLTTTASTHWPDRRE
;
A
#
# COMPACT_ATOMS: atom_id res chain seq x y z
N MET A 1 -12.12 -3.86 6.61
CA MET A 1 -11.36 -2.73 6.06
C MET A 1 -11.35 -1.61 7.09
N CYS A 2 -10.20 -0.98 7.33
CA CYS A 2 -10.01 0.19 8.19
C CYS A 2 -10.68 -0.01 9.56
N ALA A 3 -11.43 0.98 10.04
CA ALA A 3 -12.21 0.93 11.27
C ALA A 3 -13.20 -0.25 11.36
N GLY A 4 -13.55 -0.90 10.25
CA GLY A 4 -14.35 -2.13 10.27
C GLY A 4 -13.70 -3.28 11.07
N ALA A 5 -12.38 -3.23 11.29
CA ALA A 5 -11.71 -4.17 12.19
C ALA A 5 -12.23 -4.09 13.65
N PHE A 6 -12.65 -2.91 14.12
CA PHE A 6 -13.23 -2.74 15.46
C PHE A 6 -14.54 -3.50 15.61
N VAL A 7 -15.40 -3.46 14.59
CA VAL A 7 -16.67 -4.20 14.58
C VAL A 7 -16.43 -5.70 14.65
N LEU A 8 -15.43 -6.21 13.91
CA LEU A 8 -15.05 -7.63 13.96
C LEU A 8 -14.43 -8.01 15.31
N ALA A 9 -13.66 -7.10 15.93
CA ALA A 9 -13.08 -7.32 17.25
C ALA A 9 -14.15 -7.35 18.34
N GLU A 10 -15.09 -6.40 18.31
CA GLU A 10 -16.24 -6.34 19.24
C GLU A 10 -17.11 -7.59 19.15
N ALA A 11 -17.29 -8.14 17.94
CA ALA A 11 -18.01 -9.39 17.72
C ALA A 11 -17.22 -10.64 18.16
N GLY A 12 -15.98 -10.50 18.68
CA GLY A 12 -15.10 -11.61 19.07
C GLY A 12 -14.51 -12.39 17.88
N LEU A 13 -14.75 -11.96 16.65
CA LEU A 13 -14.31 -12.68 15.44
C LEU A 13 -12.80 -12.57 15.21
N LEU A 14 -12.13 -11.58 15.84
CA LEU A 14 -10.69 -11.38 15.78
C LEU A 14 -9.93 -11.94 16.99
N ASP A 15 -10.59 -12.58 17.95
CA ASP A 15 -9.94 -13.12 19.14
C ASP A 15 -8.87 -14.16 18.78
N GLY A 16 -7.63 -13.91 19.20
CA GLY A 16 -6.47 -14.75 18.90
C GLY A 16 -5.95 -14.67 17.47
N ARG A 17 -6.60 -13.89 16.60
CA ARG A 17 -6.25 -13.76 15.18
C ARG A 17 -5.36 -12.56 14.92
N ARG A 18 -4.58 -12.65 13.85
CA ARG A 18 -3.84 -11.54 13.28
C ARG A 18 -4.75 -10.70 12.38
N ALA A 19 -4.73 -9.39 12.57
CA ALA A 19 -5.58 -8.47 11.81
C ALA A 19 -4.84 -7.19 11.44
N ALA A 20 -5.10 -6.68 10.23
CA ALA A 20 -4.70 -5.35 9.79
C ALA A 20 -5.84 -4.34 10.02
N THR A 21 -5.46 -3.09 10.29
CA THR A 21 -6.33 -1.92 10.27
C THR A 21 -5.52 -0.74 9.73
N HIS A 22 -6.18 0.40 9.52
CA HIS A 22 -5.46 1.62 9.15
C HIS A 22 -4.41 1.96 10.20
N TRP A 23 -3.20 2.31 9.78
CA TRP A 23 -2.05 2.57 10.66
C TRP A 23 -2.35 3.55 11.80
N GLU A 24 -3.16 4.59 11.56
CA GLU A 24 -3.59 5.55 12.58
C GLU A 24 -4.40 4.89 13.70
N LEU A 25 -5.19 3.87 13.34
CA LEU A 25 -6.10 3.17 14.24
C LEU A 25 -5.45 1.94 14.89
N ALA A 26 -4.27 1.52 14.43
CA ALA A 26 -3.67 0.26 14.86
C ALA A 26 -3.36 0.23 16.37
N ARG A 27 -2.89 1.36 16.92
CA ARG A 27 -2.62 1.48 18.36
C ARG A 27 -3.90 1.41 19.18
N GLU A 28 -4.95 2.07 18.71
CA GLU A 28 -6.25 2.11 19.38
C GLU A 28 -6.91 0.72 19.38
N LEU A 29 -6.91 0.03 18.23
CA LEU A 29 -7.44 -1.32 18.12
C LEU A 29 -6.71 -2.30 19.06
N ALA A 30 -5.38 -2.21 19.12
CA ALA A 30 -4.57 -3.07 19.99
C ALA A 30 -4.83 -2.82 21.48
N ALA A 31 -5.07 -1.56 21.87
CA ALA A 31 -5.38 -1.20 23.25
C ALA A 31 -6.80 -1.64 23.66
N ALA A 32 -7.79 -1.44 22.79
CA ALA A 32 -9.18 -1.78 23.05
C ALA A 32 -9.43 -3.30 23.05
N TYR A 33 -8.71 -4.06 22.21
CA TYR A 33 -8.91 -5.50 22.04
C TYR A 33 -7.59 -6.29 22.16
N PRO A 34 -7.07 -6.53 23.38
CA PRO A 34 -5.75 -7.14 23.60
C PRO A 34 -5.59 -8.57 23.08
N ARG A 35 -6.70 -9.27 22.79
CA ARG A 35 -6.68 -10.62 22.20
C ARG A 35 -6.43 -10.61 20.69
N VAL A 36 -6.54 -9.45 20.03
CA VAL A 36 -6.26 -9.29 18.61
C VAL A 36 -4.76 -9.06 18.40
N ARG A 37 -4.14 -9.84 17.51
CA ARG A 37 -2.73 -9.66 17.12
C ARG A 37 -2.65 -8.61 16.01
N VAL A 38 -2.69 -7.33 16.38
CA VAL A 38 -2.73 -6.24 15.41
C VAL A 38 -1.41 -6.16 14.61
N ALA A 39 -1.52 -6.23 13.28
CA ALA A 39 -0.43 -6.02 12.34
C ALA A 39 -0.59 -4.64 11.70
N ALA A 40 0.18 -3.66 12.20
CA ALA A 40 0.05 -2.25 11.80
C ALA A 40 0.69 -1.92 10.45
N ASP A 41 1.60 -2.75 9.95
CA ASP A 41 2.37 -2.48 8.73
C ASP A 41 1.75 -3.03 7.43
N PRO A 42 1.25 -4.28 7.34
CA PRO A 42 0.77 -4.82 6.07
C PRO A 42 -0.50 -4.12 5.55
N LEU A 43 -0.65 -4.08 4.21
CA LEU A 43 -1.88 -3.62 3.54
C LEU A 43 -3.09 -4.48 3.90
N PHE A 44 -2.93 -5.80 3.92
CA PHE A 44 -3.97 -6.71 4.37
C PHE A 44 -3.40 -7.98 4.97
N VAL A 45 -4.19 -8.62 5.83
CA VAL A 45 -3.86 -9.88 6.49
C VAL A 45 -5.00 -10.86 6.31
N ARG A 46 -4.66 -12.06 5.86
CA ARG A 46 -5.52 -13.25 5.87
C ARG A 46 -5.12 -14.13 7.05
N ASP A 47 -6.07 -14.42 7.93
CA ASP A 47 -5.91 -15.35 9.05
C ASP A 47 -7.12 -16.31 9.08
N GLY A 48 -6.92 -17.46 8.44
CA GLY A 48 -7.98 -18.45 8.20
C GLY A 48 -9.15 -17.86 7.40
N PRO A 49 -10.39 -17.89 7.93
CA PRO A 49 -11.57 -17.39 7.23
C PRO A 49 -11.70 -15.87 7.27
N VAL A 50 -10.89 -15.16 8.06
CA VAL A 50 -10.99 -13.72 8.22
C VAL A 50 -9.91 -13.02 7.41
N VAL A 51 -10.32 -12.04 6.61
CA VAL A 51 -9.39 -11.14 5.92
C VAL A 51 -9.69 -9.70 6.33
N THR A 52 -8.65 -8.98 6.70
CA THR A 52 -8.72 -7.58 7.13
C THR A 52 -7.74 -6.77 6.32
N SER A 53 -8.10 -5.52 6.02
CA SER A 53 -7.27 -4.59 5.28
C SER A 53 -7.18 -3.27 6.00
N ALA A 54 -6.10 -2.55 5.71
CA ALA A 54 -5.82 -1.20 6.16
C ALA A 54 -6.82 -0.18 5.60
N GLY A 55 -6.36 0.79 4.80
CA GLY A 55 -7.20 1.82 4.20
C GLY A 55 -8.01 1.37 2.99
N VAL A 56 -8.68 2.33 2.36
CA VAL A 56 -9.55 2.11 1.19
C VAL A 56 -8.78 1.48 0.02
N THR A 57 -7.58 2.00 -0.29
CA THR A 57 -6.76 1.47 -1.39
C THR A 57 -6.28 0.04 -1.12
N ALA A 58 -5.87 -0.25 0.12
CA ALA A 58 -5.55 -1.61 0.56
C ALA A 58 -6.77 -2.55 0.49
N GLY A 59 -7.98 -2.01 0.63
CA GLY A 59 -9.23 -2.70 0.40
C GLY A 59 -9.42 -3.13 -1.06
N ILE A 60 -9.00 -2.30 -2.02
CA ILE A 60 -9.02 -2.66 -3.45
C ILE A 60 -8.01 -3.78 -3.72
N ASP A 61 -6.80 -3.68 -3.16
CA ASP A 61 -5.79 -4.74 -3.29
C ASP A 61 -6.32 -6.07 -2.73
N LEU A 62 -6.95 -6.03 -1.55
CA LEU A 62 -7.60 -7.18 -0.94
C LEU A 62 -8.71 -7.76 -1.84
N ALA A 63 -9.61 -6.91 -2.36
CA ALA A 63 -10.71 -7.38 -3.19
C ALA A 63 -10.21 -8.06 -4.47
N LEU A 64 -9.19 -7.49 -5.12
CA LEU A 64 -8.55 -8.10 -6.30
C LEU A 64 -7.86 -9.42 -5.95
N ALA A 65 -7.19 -9.51 -4.79
CA ALA A 65 -6.59 -10.76 -4.32
C ALA A 65 -7.65 -11.84 -4.07
N VAL A 66 -8.81 -11.50 -3.50
CA VAL A 66 -9.93 -12.44 -3.33
C VAL A 66 -10.48 -12.90 -4.67
N VAL A 67 -10.68 -11.99 -5.63
CA VAL A 67 -11.13 -12.35 -6.99
C VAL A 67 -10.11 -13.27 -7.68
N GLU A 68 -8.82 -13.02 -7.51
CA GLU A 68 -7.76 -13.88 -8.06
C GLU A 68 -7.75 -15.26 -7.41
N ASP A 69 -7.89 -15.34 -6.09
CA ASP A 69 -7.97 -16.60 -5.34
C ASP A 69 -9.17 -17.46 -5.81
N ASP A 70 -10.33 -16.81 -6.01
CA ASP A 70 -11.60 -17.52 -6.30
C ASP A 70 -11.83 -17.80 -7.79
N HIS A 71 -11.33 -16.93 -8.68
CA HIS A 71 -11.66 -16.95 -10.12
C HIS A 71 -10.43 -16.90 -11.04
N GLY A 72 -9.23 -16.84 -10.46
CA GLY A 72 -7.98 -16.83 -11.19
C GLY A 72 -7.56 -15.45 -11.68
N ALA A 73 -6.28 -15.37 -12.02
CA ALA A 73 -5.59 -14.12 -12.32
C ALA A 73 -6.10 -13.40 -13.60
N HIS A 74 -6.79 -14.10 -14.51
CA HIS A 74 -7.36 -13.45 -15.70
C HIS A 74 -8.51 -12.51 -15.31
N LEU A 75 -9.47 -13.00 -14.54
CA LEU A 75 -10.61 -12.18 -14.11
C LEU A 75 -10.17 -11.03 -13.21
N ALA A 76 -9.24 -11.27 -12.28
CA ALA A 76 -8.70 -10.22 -11.42
C ALA A 76 -8.06 -9.07 -12.24
N ARG A 77 -7.32 -9.41 -13.31
CA ARG A 77 -6.75 -8.42 -14.24
C ARG A 77 -7.83 -7.65 -15.01
N ASP A 78 -8.89 -8.32 -15.44
CA ASP A 78 -10.01 -7.68 -16.11
C ASP A 78 -10.73 -6.70 -15.19
N VAL A 79 -10.97 -7.09 -13.93
CA VAL A 79 -11.56 -6.21 -12.91
C VAL A 79 -10.65 -5.03 -12.61
N ALA A 80 -9.34 -5.24 -12.41
CA ALA A 80 -8.39 -4.16 -12.18
C ALA A 80 -8.38 -3.16 -13.36
N ARG A 81 -8.45 -3.66 -14.60
CA ARG A 81 -8.55 -2.83 -15.80
C ARG A 81 -9.84 -2.01 -15.83
N GLN A 82 -10.99 -2.59 -15.48
CA GLN A 82 -12.26 -1.87 -15.39
C GLN A 82 -12.26 -0.79 -14.30
N LEU A 83 -11.56 -1.04 -13.19
CA LEU A 83 -11.41 -0.09 -12.10
C LEU A 83 -10.33 0.99 -12.35
N VAL A 84 -9.58 0.90 -13.46
CA VAL A 84 -8.48 1.81 -13.81
C VAL A 84 -7.43 1.88 -12.69
N VAL A 85 -7.13 0.73 -12.08
CA VAL A 85 -6.09 0.58 -11.05
C VAL A 85 -4.95 -0.30 -11.56
N PHE A 86 -3.75 -0.07 -11.03
CA PHE A 86 -2.62 -0.97 -11.28
C PHE A 86 -2.88 -2.34 -10.62
N MET A 87 -2.09 -3.36 -11.00
CA MET A 87 -2.14 -4.68 -10.36
C MET A 87 -2.06 -4.56 -8.84
N ALA A 88 -2.84 -5.42 -8.16
CA ALA A 88 -2.93 -5.43 -6.71
C ALA A 88 -1.55 -5.53 -6.06
N ARG A 89 -1.33 -4.67 -5.07
CA ARG A 89 -0.14 -4.69 -4.22
C ARG A 89 -0.13 -5.97 -3.36
N PRO A 90 1.03 -6.60 -3.12
CA PRO A 90 1.11 -7.75 -2.22
C PRO A 90 0.63 -7.38 -0.81
N GLY A 91 -0.14 -8.23 -0.16
CA GLY A 91 -0.72 -7.91 1.16
C GLY A 91 0.30 -7.61 2.26
N GLY A 92 1.49 -8.23 2.18
CA GLY A 92 2.60 -7.96 3.09
C GLY A 92 3.36 -6.66 2.82
N GLN A 93 3.02 -5.92 1.76
CA GLN A 93 3.60 -4.60 1.52
C GLN A 93 3.19 -3.65 2.64
N SER A 94 4.10 -2.76 3.05
CA SER A 94 3.81 -1.73 4.03
C SER A 94 2.70 -0.80 3.52
N GLN A 95 1.82 -0.37 4.43
CA GLN A 95 0.79 0.66 4.18
C GLN A 95 1.41 1.95 3.64
N PHE A 96 2.66 2.22 4.02
CA PHE A 96 3.45 3.31 3.52
C PHE A 96 4.51 2.81 2.55
N SER A 97 4.65 3.49 1.43
CA SER A 97 5.94 3.42 0.75
C SER A 97 6.99 4.05 1.68
N LYS A 98 8.26 3.61 1.65
CA LYS A 98 9.41 4.31 2.29
C LYS A 98 9.51 5.81 1.88
N ARG A 99 8.64 6.22 0.94
CA ARG A 99 8.18 7.48 0.39
C ARG A 99 7.42 8.54 1.20
N LEU A 100 7.03 8.28 2.45
CA LEU A 100 6.14 9.18 3.21
C LEU A 100 6.84 9.81 4.42
N ALA A 101 8.11 10.19 4.24
CA ALA A 101 8.54 11.48 4.75
C ALA A 101 7.87 12.56 3.88
N PRO A 102 7.46 13.72 4.42
CA PRO A 102 6.74 14.75 3.65
C PRO A 102 7.42 15.11 2.31
N GLU A 103 6.57 15.41 1.30
CA GLU A 103 6.81 15.57 -0.16
C GLU A 103 8.03 16.41 -0.60
N PRO A 104 8.57 16.14 -1.82
CA PRO A 104 8.59 17.22 -2.82
C PRO A 104 7.99 16.83 -4.19
N SER A 105 7.46 17.86 -4.86
CA SER A 105 6.53 17.90 -6.00
C SER A 105 7.01 17.34 -7.36
N GLU A 106 6.07 17.33 -8.32
CA GLU A 106 6.03 16.72 -9.66
C GLU A 106 7.33 16.63 -10.49
N GLY A 107 7.59 15.45 -11.07
CA GLY A 107 8.44 15.24 -12.25
C GLY A 107 9.62 14.27 -12.06
N ALA A 108 9.99 13.49 -13.09
CA ALA A 108 11.07 12.49 -12.98
C ALA A 108 12.47 13.00 -13.41
N ALA A 109 12.53 14.15 -14.09
CA ALA A 109 13.74 14.98 -14.09
C ALA A 109 13.97 15.53 -12.68
N VAL A 110 12.90 16.03 -12.06
CA VAL A 110 12.86 16.40 -10.65
C VAL A 110 13.27 15.21 -9.77
N ARG A 111 12.74 14.00 -9.96
CA ARG A 111 13.08 12.81 -9.17
C ARG A 111 14.51 12.29 -9.36
N ARG A 112 15.09 12.35 -10.56
CA ARG A 112 16.50 11.93 -10.78
C ARG A 112 17.50 12.99 -10.32
N VAL A 113 17.14 14.26 -10.40
CA VAL A 113 17.78 15.34 -9.63
C VAL A 113 17.63 15.08 -8.14
N MET A 114 16.44 14.66 -7.68
CA MET A 114 16.18 14.35 -6.28
C MET A 114 17.03 13.16 -5.82
N ASP A 115 17.08 12.07 -6.58
CA ASP A 115 17.85 10.87 -6.25
C ASP A 115 19.37 11.16 -6.24
N THR A 116 19.85 12.08 -7.09
CA THR A 116 21.28 12.48 -7.16
C THR A 116 21.67 13.51 -6.09
N VAL A 117 20.86 14.53 -5.79
CA VAL A 117 21.00 15.45 -4.64
C VAL A 117 20.82 14.72 -3.30
N THR A 118 19.98 13.68 -3.26
CA THR A 118 19.78 12.80 -2.09
C THR A 118 21.02 11.93 -1.82
N ALA A 119 21.91 11.74 -2.80
CA ALA A 119 23.12 10.93 -2.70
C ALA A 119 24.44 11.73 -2.56
N ASP A 120 24.62 12.87 -3.28
CA ASP A 120 25.72 13.88 -3.15
C ASP A 120 25.35 15.22 -3.86
N PRO A 121 25.25 16.37 -3.15
CA PRO A 121 24.75 17.63 -3.71
C PRO A 121 25.63 18.29 -4.80
N LEU A 122 26.92 17.95 -4.93
CA LEU A 122 27.85 18.64 -5.84
C LEU A 122 27.97 18.01 -7.24
N THR A 123 27.26 16.91 -7.50
CA THR A 123 27.54 16.01 -8.64
C THR A 123 26.91 16.41 -9.99
N THR A 124 26.25 17.57 -10.14
CA THR A 124 25.60 17.94 -11.41
C THR A 124 26.32 19.07 -12.15
N THR A 125 27.40 18.77 -12.87
CA THR A 125 27.89 19.56 -14.02
C THR A 125 28.71 18.69 -14.97
N ALA A 126 28.11 18.24 -16.07
CA ALA A 126 28.70 18.13 -17.42
C ALA A 126 27.93 17.10 -18.28
N SER A 127 27.57 17.51 -19.50
CA SER A 127 27.14 16.68 -20.64
C SER A 127 25.66 16.27 -20.76
N THR A 128 24.83 17.23 -21.17
CA THR A 128 23.75 16.94 -22.13
C THR A 128 23.88 17.90 -23.31
N HIS A 129 24.63 17.46 -24.32
CA HIS A 129 24.68 18.11 -25.63
C HIS A 129 23.39 17.77 -26.37
N TRP A 130 22.53 18.77 -26.58
CA TRP A 130 21.37 18.70 -27.46
C TRP A 130 21.85 18.93 -28.91
N PRO A 131 21.66 18.00 -29.86
CA PRO A 131 22.09 18.25 -31.23
C PRO A 131 21.16 19.28 -31.87
N ASP A 132 21.76 20.39 -32.30
CA ASP A 132 21.13 21.47 -33.06
C ASP A 132 20.50 20.88 -34.33
N ARG A 133 19.18 21.04 -34.50
CA ARG A 133 18.53 20.90 -35.81
C ARG A 133 18.03 22.26 -36.23
N ARG A 134 18.93 23.03 -36.84
CA ARG A 134 18.58 23.96 -37.90
C ARG A 134 18.59 23.18 -39.21
N GLU A 135 17.45 23.14 -39.88
CA GLU A 135 17.21 23.61 -41.25
C GLU A 135 15.71 23.57 -41.52
#